data_AF-A0A2D6TNP8-F1
#
_entry.id   AF-A0A2D6TNP8-F1
#
_cell.length_a   1.000
_cell.length_b   1.000
_cell.length_c   1.000
_cell.angle_alpha   90.00
_cell.angle_beta   90.00
_cell.angle_gamma   90.00
#
_symmetry.space_group_name_H-M   'P 1'
#
loop_
_entity.id
_entity.type
_entity.pdbx_description
1 polymer ?
#
loop_
_entity_poly.entity_id
_entity_poly.type
_entity_poly.pdbx_seq_one_letter_code
_entity_poly.pdbx_strand_id
1 'polypeptide(L)'
;MAEEFNFDDYDDDMDFGFNTVDEAEIEEVEKEIQSRIADTKGVASGDLEDKIDKLIAIREGDETQLDVLKKEHKDDLLKVEKMVMPLLYNLMKNPEDVYIKWPNRKEIIQKQINKIVAVTRKS
;
A
#
# COMPACT_ATOMS: atom_id res chain seq x y z
N MET A 1 3.13 59.23 -41.04
CA MET A 1 1.67 59.28 -40.99
C MET A 1 1.29 58.59 -39.71
N ALA A 2 0.86 59.34 -38.69
CA ALA A 2 0.28 58.74 -37.51
C ALA A 2 -1.14 58.32 -37.93
N GLU A 3 -1.46 57.03 -37.85
CA GLU A 3 -2.84 56.58 -38.01
C GLU A 3 -3.63 57.19 -36.84
N GLU A 4 -4.52 58.13 -37.17
CA GLU A 4 -5.47 58.69 -36.21
C GLU A 4 -6.36 57.55 -35.71
N PHE A 5 -6.36 57.37 -34.39
CA PHE A 5 -7.16 56.37 -33.71
C PHE A 5 -8.65 56.69 -33.94
N ASN A 6 -9.29 55.93 -34.83
CA ASN A 6 -10.70 56.10 -35.18
C ASN A 6 -11.58 55.32 -34.20
N PHE A 7 -12.29 56.03 -33.34
CA PHE A 7 -13.17 55.43 -32.33
C PHE A 7 -14.45 54.83 -32.96
N ASP A 8 -14.80 55.24 -34.19
CA ASP A 8 -16.04 54.82 -34.87
C ASP A 8 -16.00 53.37 -35.41
N ASP A 9 -14.85 52.68 -35.36
CA ASP A 9 -14.71 51.25 -35.73
C ASP A 9 -15.01 50.29 -34.56
N TYR A 10 -15.26 50.80 -33.36
CA TYR A 10 -15.60 49.98 -32.20
C TYR A 10 -17.13 49.87 -32.08
N ASP A 11 -17.67 48.69 -32.37
CA ASP A 11 -19.08 48.36 -32.11
C ASP A 11 -19.37 48.51 -30.61
N ASP A 12 -20.22 49.49 -30.25
CA ASP A 12 -20.77 49.68 -28.90
C ASP A 12 -21.59 48.45 -28.40
N ASP A 13 -21.86 47.49 -29.29
CA ASP A 13 -22.53 46.22 -29.02
C ASP A 13 -21.61 45.13 -28.44
N MET A 14 -20.31 45.40 -28.27
CA MET A 14 -19.34 44.47 -27.65
C MET A 14 -19.47 44.45 -26.12
N ASP A 15 -20.56 43.88 -25.63
CA ASP A 15 -20.73 43.50 -24.22
C ASP A 15 -19.86 42.26 -23.90
N PHE A 16 -18.73 42.48 -23.19
CA PHE A 16 -17.80 41.43 -22.76
C PHE A 16 -18.30 40.59 -21.58
N GLY A 17 -19.55 40.80 -21.12
CA GLY A 17 -20.13 40.06 -20.01
C GLY A 17 -19.58 40.48 -18.64
N PHE A 18 -19.03 41.69 -18.53
CA PHE A 18 -18.66 42.32 -17.27
C PHE A 18 -19.44 43.61 -17.12
N ASN A 19 -20.39 43.62 -16.18
CA ASN A 19 -21.03 44.85 -15.70
C ASN A 19 -20.19 45.44 -14.55
N THR A 20 -20.16 46.76 -14.40
CA THR A 20 -19.56 47.39 -13.22
C THR A 20 -20.41 47.06 -12.01
N VAL A 21 -19.89 46.23 -11.11
CA VAL A 21 -20.54 45.90 -9.84
C VAL A 21 -20.09 46.89 -8.78
N ASP A 22 -21.00 47.27 -7.88
CA ASP A 22 -20.68 48.15 -6.75
C ASP A 22 -19.86 47.38 -5.70
N GLU A 23 -18.93 48.06 -5.03
CA GLU A 23 -18.02 47.47 -4.02
C GLU A 23 -18.78 46.73 -2.89
N ALA A 24 -19.98 47.22 -2.54
CA ALA A 24 -20.84 46.58 -1.54
C ALA A 24 -21.35 45.19 -1.96
N GLU A 25 -21.60 44.99 -3.26
CA GLU A 25 -22.05 43.70 -3.82
C GLU A 25 -20.89 42.69 -3.81
N ILE A 26 -19.66 43.15 -4.04
CA ILE A 26 -18.45 42.33 -3.92
C ILE A 26 -18.25 41.87 -2.47
N GLU A 27 -18.38 42.76 -1.49
CA GLU A 27 -18.22 42.41 -0.08
C GLU A 27 -19.24 41.37 0.40
N GLU A 28 -20.46 41.41 -0.12
CA GLU A 28 -21.51 40.44 0.22
C GLU A 28 -21.19 39.06 -0.37
N VAL A 29 -20.79 39.02 -1.64
CA VAL A 29 -20.38 37.77 -2.31
C VAL A 29 -19.13 37.18 -1.67
N GLU A 30 -18.16 38.00 -1.28
CA GLU A 30 -16.97 37.54 -0.57
C GLU A 30 -17.30 36.93 0.80
N LYS A 31 -18.22 37.55 1.56
CA LYS A 31 -18.71 37.00 2.83
C LYS A 31 -19.43 35.67 2.64
N GLU A 32 -20.23 35.55 1.58
CA GLU A 32 -20.93 34.30 1.26
C GLU A 32 -19.96 33.18 0.84
N ILE A 33 -18.92 33.50 0.07
CA ILE A 33 -17.87 32.55 -0.28
C ILE A 33 -17.11 32.10 0.97
N GLN A 34 -16.77 33.03 1.86
CA GLN A 34 -16.07 32.71 3.11
C GLN A 34 -16.91 31.83 4.05
N SER A 35 -18.22 32.07 4.15
CA SER A 35 -19.12 31.23 4.97
C SER A 35 -19.23 29.82 4.41
N ARG A 36 -19.40 29.67 3.09
CA ARG A 36 -19.43 28.37 2.40
C ARG A 36 -18.12 27.61 2.56
N ILE A 37 -16.98 28.29 2.51
CA ILE A 37 -15.66 27.68 2.76
C ILE A 37 -15.55 27.22 4.22
N ALA A 38 -16.02 28.02 5.19
CA ALA A 38 -15.98 27.65 6.60
C ALA A 38 -16.83 26.39 6.90
N ASP A 39 -18.05 26.34 6.35
CA ASP A 39 -18.97 25.20 6.51
C ASP A 39 -18.41 23.91 5.87
N THR A 40 -17.82 24.02 4.67
CA THR A 40 -17.22 22.86 3.99
C THR A 40 -15.95 22.37 4.65
N LYS A 41 -15.11 23.27 5.21
CA LYS A 41 -13.86 22.89 5.89
C LYS A 41 -14.11 22.19 7.23
N GLY A 42 -15.14 22.60 7.97
CA GLY A 42 -15.49 22.00 9.26
C GLY A 42 -16.12 20.61 9.14
N VAL A 43 -17.09 20.45 8.23
CA VAL A 43 -17.86 19.21 8.08
C VAL A 43 -17.07 18.13 7.34
N ALA A 44 -16.34 18.49 6.28
CA ALA A 44 -15.56 17.49 5.54
C ALA A 44 -14.32 17.01 6.32
N SER A 45 -13.65 17.87 7.09
CA SER A 45 -12.42 17.46 7.80
C SER A 45 -12.74 16.47 8.93
N GLY A 46 -13.77 16.75 9.75
CA GLY A 46 -14.16 15.86 10.85
C GLY A 46 -14.62 14.47 10.38
N ASP A 47 -15.46 14.42 9.33
CA ASP A 47 -15.92 13.14 8.77
C ASP A 47 -14.78 12.34 8.12
N LEU A 48 -13.77 13.02 7.55
CA LEU A 48 -12.58 12.35 7.01
C LEU A 48 -11.67 11.86 8.13
N GLU A 49 -11.45 12.66 9.18
CA GLU A 49 -10.68 12.29 10.36
C GLU A 49 -11.28 11.06 11.04
N ASP A 50 -12.60 11.03 11.27
CA ASP A 50 -13.30 9.88 11.84
C ASP A 50 -13.17 8.62 10.97
N LYS A 51 -13.19 8.77 9.64
CA LYS A 51 -12.98 7.64 8.71
C LYS A 51 -11.52 7.17 8.72
N ILE A 52 -10.57 8.10 8.80
CA ILE A 52 -9.14 7.79 8.90
C ILE A 52 -8.86 7.04 10.21
N ASP A 53 -9.38 7.51 11.34
CA ASP A 53 -9.22 6.84 12.63
C ASP A 53 -9.84 5.45 12.64
N LYS A 54 -11.02 5.27 12.01
CA LYS A 54 -11.61 3.94 11.79
C LYS A 54 -10.72 3.04 10.94
N LEU A 55 -10.13 3.56 9.86
CA LEU A 55 -9.23 2.79 8.99
C LEU A 55 -7.93 2.42 9.71
N ILE A 56 -7.39 3.32 10.54
CA ILE A 56 -6.21 3.06 11.38
C ILE A 56 -6.55 1.99 12.41
N ALA A 57 -7.67 2.10 13.12
CA ALA A 57 -8.10 1.11 14.10
C ALA A 57 -8.35 -0.29 13.49
N ILE A 58 -8.93 -0.35 12.29
CA ILE A 58 -9.09 -1.61 11.54
C ILE A 58 -7.72 -2.21 11.18
N ARG A 59 -6.75 -1.36 10.78
CA ARG A 59 -5.41 -1.80 10.39
C ARG A 59 -4.52 -2.20 11.57
N GLU A 60 -4.68 -1.58 12.73
CA GLU A 60 -3.89 -1.88 13.93
C GLU A 60 -4.29 -3.23 14.56
N GLY A 61 -5.54 -3.68 14.34
CA GLY A 61 -6.05 -4.94 14.87
C GLY A 61 -5.86 -6.16 13.96
N ASP A 62 -5.79 -5.97 12.64
CA ASP A 62 -5.64 -7.07 11.68
C ASP A 62 -4.16 -7.34 11.38
N GLU A 63 -3.66 -8.53 11.75
CA GLU A 63 -2.52 -9.12 11.01
C GLU A 63 -2.91 -9.05 9.53
N THR A 64 -2.12 -8.35 8.72
CA THR A 64 -2.49 -8.20 7.31
C THR A 64 -2.67 -9.59 6.72
N GLN A 65 -3.57 -9.78 5.74
CA GLN A 65 -3.75 -11.09 5.11
C GLN A 65 -2.41 -11.68 4.61
N LEU A 66 -1.46 -10.81 4.27
CA LEU A 66 -0.09 -11.16 3.91
C LEU A 66 0.70 -11.75 5.08
N ASP A 67 0.54 -11.24 6.30
CA ASP A 67 1.22 -11.73 7.50
C ASP A 67 0.65 -13.08 7.96
N VAL A 68 -0.68 -13.24 7.90
CA VAL A 68 -1.34 -14.54 8.13
C VAL A 68 -0.82 -15.56 7.12
N LEU A 69 -0.81 -15.21 5.83
CA LEU A 69 -0.34 -16.11 4.76
C LEU A 69 1.14 -16.47 4.94
N LYS A 70 2.00 -15.53 5.33
CA LYS A 70 3.42 -15.80 5.63
C LYS A 70 3.57 -16.77 6.79
N LYS A 71 2.76 -16.61 7.84
CA LYS A 71 2.78 -17.47 9.02
C LYS A 71 2.32 -18.89 8.69
N GLU A 72 1.20 -19.03 7.97
CA GLU A 72 0.70 -20.33 7.51
C GLU A 72 1.71 -21.02 6.59
N HIS A 73 2.28 -20.29 5.63
CA HIS A 73 3.31 -20.82 4.73
C HIS A 73 4.54 -21.33 5.51
N LYS A 74 4.98 -20.58 6.53
CA LYS A 74 6.08 -20.99 7.41
C LYS A 74 5.73 -22.25 8.20
N ASP A 75 4.53 -22.33 8.76
CA ASP A 75 4.07 -23.49 9.51
C ASP A 75 4.01 -24.74 8.63
N ASP A 76 3.57 -24.61 7.39
CA ASP A 76 3.53 -25.72 6.43
C ASP A 76 4.94 -26.20 6.04
N LEU A 77 5.89 -25.28 5.81
CA LEU A 77 7.29 -25.63 5.60
C LEU A 77 7.88 -26.39 6.79
N LEU A 78 7.55 -25.99 8.02
CA LEU A 78 7.98 -26.69 9.24
C LEU A 78 7.34 -28.07 9.39
N LYS A 79 6.08 -28.27 8.96
CA LYS A 79 5.44 -29.59 8.92
C LYS A 79 6.19 -30.51 7.95
N VAL A 80 6.50 -30.04 6.75
CA VAL A 80 7.27 -30.82 5.76
C VAL A 80 8.66 -31.16 6.31
N GLU A 81 9.37 -30.21 6.94
CA GLU A 81 10.66 -30.47 7.60
C GLU A 81 10.53 -31.61 8.62
N LYS A 82 9.53 -31.54 9.51
CA LYS A 82 9.29 -32.58 10.54
C LYS A 82 8.98 -33.95 9.96
N MET A 83 8.32 -34.04 8.81
CA MET A 83 8.02 -35.32 8.16
C MET A 83 9.27 -35.96 7.55
N VAL A 84 10.16 -35.16 6.98
CA VAL A 84 11.35 -35.66 6.25
C VAL A 84 12.54 -35.90 7.18
N MET A 85 12.68 -35.13 8.25
CA MET A 85 13.84 -35.19 9.17
C MET A 85 14.10 -36.58 9.80
N PRO A 86 13.10 -37.32 10.30
CA PRO A 86 13.32 -38.65 10.88
C PRO A 86 13.90 -39.65 9.88
N LEU A 87 13.46 -39.58 8.61
CA LEU A 87 13.98 -40.42 7.53
C LEU A 87 15.47 -40.11 7.28
N LEU A 88 15.80 -38.83 7.11
CA LEU A 88 17.18 -38.40 6.86
C LEU A 88 18.11 -38.78 8.02
N TYR A 89 17.65 -38.60 9.26
CA TYR A 89 18.42 -39.00 10.44
C TYR A 89 18.66 -40.51 10.50
N ASN A 90 17.63 -41.32 10.21
CA ASN A 90 17.76 -42.77 10.17
C ASN A 90 18.71 -43.24 9.06
N LEU A 91 18.71 -42.59 7.89
CA LEU A 91 19.63 -42.89 6.80
C LEU A 91 21.11 -42.63 7.16
N MET A 92 21.38 -41.72 8.09
CA MET A 92 22.74 -41.41 8.56
C MET A 92 23.27 -42.38 9.62
N LYS A 93 22.42 -43.12 10.35
CA LYS A 93 22.85 -43.93 11.50
C LYS A 93 23.69 -45.14 11.11
N ASN A 94 23.38 -45.80 10.00
CA ASN A 94 24.06 -47.02 9.56
C ASN A 94 24.77 -46.83 8.21
N PRO A 95 25.72 -45.89 8.04
CA PRO A 95 26.24 -45.47 6.73
C PRO A 95 26.81 -46.63 5.90
N GLU A 96 27.31 -47.68 6.55
CA GLU A 96 27.88 -48.90 5.94
C GLU A 96 26.86 -50.03 5.75
N ASP A 97 25.54 -49.76 5.89
CA ASP A 97 24.51 -50.76 5.65
C ASP A 97 24.66 -51.36 4.25
N VAL A 98 25.00 -52.65 4.20
CA VAL A 98 25.37 -53.42 3.01
C VAL A 98 24.27 -53.37 1.94
N TYR A 99 23.01 -53.21 2.34
CA TYR A 99 21.88 -53.17 1.41
C TYR A 99 21.69 -51.80 0.74
N ILE A 100 22.20 -50.72 1.34
CA ILE A 100 22.09 -49.36 0.81
C ILE A 100 23.45 -48.92 0.25
N LYS A 101 23.69 -49.26 -1.02
CA LYS A 101 24.90 -48.85 -1.76
C LYS A 101 24.86 -47.37 -2.12
N TRP A 102 25.21 -46.53 -1.16
CA TRP A 102 25.30 -45.09 -1.34
C TRP A 102 26.62 -44.56 -0.76
N PRO A 103 27.65 -44.33 -1.59
CA PRO A 103 28.94 -43.84 -1.12
C PRO A 103 28.83 -42.44 -0.51
N ASN A 104 29.61 -42.16 0.53
CA ASN A 104 29.61 -40.88 1.24
C ASN A 104 28.21 -40.43 1.72
N ARG A 105 27.31 -41.38 2.00
CA ARG A 105 25.90 -41.11 2.35
C ARG A 105 25.76 -40.08 3.47
N LYS A 106 26.57 -40.17 4.52
CA LYS A 106 26.52 -39.26 5.66
C LYS A 106 26.73 -37.79 5.24
N GLU A 107 27.73 -37.52 4.41
CA GLU A 107 28.03 -36.16 3.94
C GLU A 107 26.93 -35.63 3.00
N ILE A 108 26.44 -36.49 2.10
CA ILE A 108 25.38 -36.12 1.16
C ILE A 108 24.09 -35.79 1.91
N ILE A 109 23.67 -36.64 2.85
CA ILE A 109 22.47 -36.41 3.66
C ILE A 109 22.65 -35.16 4.53
N GLN A 110 23.81 -34.95 5.13
CA GLN A 110 24.08 -33.73 5.89
C GLN A 110 23.93 -32.46 5.03
N LYS A 111 24.45 -32.48 3.79
CA LYS A 111 24.25 -31.35 2.85
C LYS A 111 22.78 -31.14 2.53
N GLN A 112 21.99 -32.20 2.37
CA GLN A 112 20.56 -32.08 2.09
C GLN A 112 19.77 -31.57 3.31
N ILE A 113 20.10 -32.03 4.52
CA ILE A 113 19.56 -31.47 5.78
C ILE A 113 19.82 -29.96 5.82
N ASN A 114 21.05 -29.53 5.57
CA ASN A 114 21.41 -28.12 5.61
C ASN A 114 20.61 -27.30 4.58
N LYS A 115 20.40 -27.82 3.37
CA LYS A 115 19.57 -27.14 2.35
C LYS A 115 18.12 -27.02 2.76
N ILE A 116 17.53 -28.09 3.31
CA ILE A 116 16.13 -28.08 3.76
C ILE A 116 15.97 -27.04 4.87
N VAL A 117 16.79 -27.11 5.91
CA VAL A 117 16.77 -26.17 7.05
C VAL A 117 16.96 -24.72 6.59
N ALA A 118 17.85 -24.48 5.63
CA ALA A 118 18.10 -23.15 5.10
C ALA A 118 16.89 -22.54 4.37
N VAL A 119 15.97 -23.37 3.85
CA VAL A 119 14.74 -22.90 3.20
C VAL A 119 13.59 -22.82 4.20
N THR A 120 13.42 -23.83 5.05
CA THR A 120 12.26 -23.95 5.96
C THR A 120 12.37 -23.05 7.19
N ARG A 121 13.58 -22.60 7.55
CA ARG A 121 13.82 -21.69 8.69
C ARG A 121 14.25 -20.29 8.29
N LYS A 122 14.29 -19.99 6.98
CA LYS A 122 14.59 -18.64 6.50
C LYS A 122 13.46 -17.72 6.95
N SER A 123 13.81 -16.66 7.67
CA SER A 123 12.89 -15.57 8.05
C SER A 123 12.51 -14.72 6.85
#